data_AF-A0A4Q7MBK8-F1
#
_entry.id   AF-A0A4Q7MBK8-F1
#
_cell.length_a   1.000
_cell.length_b   1.000
_cell.length_c   1.000
_cell.angle_alpha   90.00
_cell.angle_beta   90.00
_cell.angle_gamma   90.00
#
_symmetry.space_group_name_H-M   'P 1'
#
loop_
_entity.id
_entity.type
_entity.pdbx_description
1 polymer ?
#
loop_
_entity_poly.entity_id
_entity_poly.type
_entity_poly.pdbx_seq_one_letter_code
_entity_poly.pdbx_strand_id
1 'polypeptide(L)'
;MLLLTSAIADEVVRIEPWSPWPLIFPAILAVIGILASAVGTRFHSKTMRETGYVAFLLGALAVVAMTWSLSGIWDSRQRADALISIGYETPTFSGSLNLAGNRLAPIAWQAVRDGERVRGVLRPLGDDRWEVAEIEEDED
;
A
#
# COMPACT_ATOMS: atom_id res chain seq x y z
N MET A 1 -24.75 25.87 -4.07
CA MET A 1 -23.60 26.42 -4.81
C MET A 1 -22.56 25.31 -4.87
N LEU A 2 -22.56 24.54 -5.96
CA LEU A 2 -21.64 23.42 -6.17
C LEU A 2 -20.36 24.03 -6.78
N LEU A 3 -19.26 24.03 -6.02
CA LEU A 3 -17.95 24.36 -6.54
C LEU A 3 -17.61 23.31 -7.62
N LEU A 4 -17.67 23.73 -8.87
CA LEU A 4 -17.15 22.98 -10.01
C LEU A 4 -15.63 23.18 -10.00
N THR A 5 -14.92 22.35 -9.24
CA THR A 5 -13.47 22.22 -9.39
C THR A 5 -13.18 21.70 -10.80
N SER A 6 -12.69 22.57 -11.68
CA SER A 6 -12.20 22.20 -13.02
C SER A 6 -10.92 21.37 -12.86
N ALA A 7 -10.90 20.16 -13.41
CA ALA A 7 -9.67 19.38 -13.54
C ALA A 7 -8.98 19.77 -14.86
N ILE A 8 -7.74 20.24 -14.79
CA ILE A 8 -7.01 20.78 -15.96
C ILE A 8 -6.21 19.70 -16.69
N ALA A 9 -5.61 18.78 -15.92
CA ALA A 9 -4.99 17.57 -16.44
C ALA A 9 -5.92 16.38 -16.13
N ASP A 10 -6.15 15.54 -17.14
CA ASP A 10 -6.97 14.33 -17.04
C ASP A 10 -6.15 13.15 -17.57
N GLU A 11 -5.06 12.86 -16.86
CA GLU A 11 -4.10 11.83 -17.26
C GLU A 11 -4.33 10.54 -16.48
N VAL A 12 -4.34 9.41 -17.19
CA VAL A 12 -4.60 8.10 -16.58
C VAL A 12 -3.30 7.36 -16.35
N VAL A 13 -2.98 7.11 -15.08
CA VAL A 13 -1.80 6.34 -14.67
C VAL A 13 -2.20 4.95 -14.18
N ARG A 14 -1.27 4.00 -14.33
CA ARG A 14 -1.40 2.65 -13.80
C ARG A 14 -0.54 2.51 -12.55
N ILE A 15 -1.14 2.08 -11.44
CA ILE A 15 -0.45 1.87 -10.16
C ILE A 15 -0.44 0.38 -9.89
N GLU A 16 0.73 -0.26 -9.94
CA GLU A 16 0.79 -1.71 -9.78
C GLU A 16 0.32 -2.18 -8.39
N PRO A 17 -0.43 -3.29 -8.33
CA PRO A 17 -0.92 -3.81 -7.07
C PRO A 17 0.23 -4.34 -6.20
N TRP A 18 -0.02 -4.41 -4.90
CA TRP A 18 0.93 -4.93 -3.92
C TRP A 18 1.40 -6.36 -4.27
N SER A 19 2.72 -6.55 -4.32
CA SER A 19 3.34 -7.87 -4.50
C SER A 19 3.70 -8.50 -3.15
N PRO A 20 3.12 -9.66 -2.78
CA PRO A 20 3.31 -10.26 -1.46
C PRO A 20 4.62 -11.03 -1.28
N TRP A 21 5.57 -10.94 -2.22
CA TRP A 21 6.81 -11.73 -2.20
C TRP A 21 7.62 -11.66 -0.89
N PRO A 22 7.68 -10.53 -0.14
CA PRO A 22 8.43 -10.49 1.11
C PRO A 22 7.83 -11.38 2.20
N LEU A 23 6.56 -11.78 2.06
CA LEU A 23 5.86 -12.66 3.00
C LEU A 23 6.34 -14.12 2.91
N ILE A 24 7.14 -14.46 1.91
CA ILE A 24 7.73 -15.79 1.77
C ILE A 24 8.62 -16.11 2.99
N PHE A 25 9.40 -15.16 3.49
CA PHE A 25 10.29 -15.39 4.63
C PHE A 25 9.54 -15.73 5.93
N PRO A 26 8.56 -14.93 6.40
CA PRO A 26 7.80 -15.28 7.60
C PRO A 26 6.92 -16.51 7.38
N ALA A 27 6.46 -16.79 6.15
CA ALA A 27 5.75 -18.03 5.84
C ALA A 27 6.66 -19.27 5.99
N ILE A 28 7.90 -19.22 5.49
CA ILE A 28 8.88 -20.30 5.68
C ILE A 28 9.15 -20.52 7.17
N LEU A 29 9.32 -19.46 7.94
CA LEU A 29 9.51 -19.55 9.40
C LEU A 29 8.33 -20.25 10.07
N ALA A 30 7.10 -19.90 9.69
CA ALA A 30 5.89 -20.53 10.22
C ALA A 30 5.86 -22.03 9.89
N VAL A 31 6.20 -22.42 8.65
CA VAL A 31 6.28 -23.82 8.22
C VAL A 31 7.34 -24.59 9.02
N ILE A 32 8.52 -24.01 9.21
CA ILE A 32 9.59 -24.62 10.03
C ILE A 32 9.11 -24.81 11.48
N GLY A 33 8.41 -23.84 12.05
CA GLY A 33 7.81 -23.94 13.38
C GLY A 33 6.82 -25.10 13.51
N ILE A 34 5.94 -25.26 12.51
CA ILE A 34 5.00 -26.40 12.44
C ILE A 34 5.75 -27.73 12.42
N LEU A 35 6.77 -27.85 11.55
CA LEU A 35 7.57 -29.07 11.43
C LEU A 35 8.31 -29.39 12.75
N ALA A 36 8.96 -28.40 13.36
CA ALA A 36 9.62 -28.57 14.65
C ALA A 36 8.64 -29.00 15.75
N SER A 37 7.42 -28.44 15.77
CA SER A 37 6.39 -28.81 16.73
C SER A 37 5.89 -30.24 16.54
N ALA A 38 5.67 -30.65 15.28
CA ALA A 38 5.25 -32.00 14.93
C ALA A 38 6.32 -33.05 15.27
N VAL A 39 7.58 -32.77 14.93
CA VAL A 39 8.73 -33.63 15.27
C VAL A 39 8.91 -33.69 16.79
N GLY A 40 8.82 -32.57 17.49
CA GLY A 40 8.88 -32.52 18.96
C GLY A 40 7.80 -33.38 19.62
N THR A 41 6.59 -33.36 19.08
CA THR A 41 5.48 -34.21 19.54
C THR A 41 5.76 -35.69 19.27
N ARG A 42 6.21 -36.03 18.06
CA ARG A 42 6.54 -37.40 17.64
C ARG A 42 7.62 -38.05 18.53
N PHE A 43 8.64 -37.28 18.91
CA PHE A 43 9.77 -37.74 19.71
C PHE A 43 9.65 -37.42 21.21
N HIS A 44 8.48 -36.92 21.65
CA HIS A 44 8.20 -36.56 23.05
C HIS A 44 9.18 -35.53 23.66
N SER A 45 9.79 -34.70 22.81
CA SER A 45 10.68 -33.61 23.24
C SER A 45 9.86 -32.37 23.51
N LYS A 46 9.71 -32.02 24.80
CA LYS A 46 9.00 -30.82 25.25
C LYS A 46 9.61 -29.55 24.66
N THR A 47 10.93 -29.40 24.75
CA THR A 47 11.65 -28.22 24.28
C THR A 47 11.41 -27.99 22.79
N MET A 48 11.57 -29.03 21.96
CA MET A 48 11.42 -28.90 20.50
C MET A 48 9.98 -28.56 20.11
N ARG A 49 9.00 -29.12 20.84
CA ARG A 49 7.58 -28.78 20.64
C ARG A 49 7.30 -27.30 20.96
N GLU A 50 7.78 -26.82 22.11
CA GLU A 50 7.56 -25.44 22.55
C GLU A 50 8.27 -24.43 21.65
N THR A 51 9.51 -24.69 21.26
CA THR A 51 10.24 -23.83 20.30
C THR A 51 9.53 -23.80 18.95
N GLY A 52 9.00 -24.93 18.48
CA GLY A 52 8.21 -24.98 17.24
C GLY A 52 6.94 -24.13 17.31
N TYR A 53 6.20 -24.17 18.43
CA TYR A 53 5.05 -23.30 18.64
C TYR A 53 5.42 -21.82 18.65
N VAL A 54 6.50 -21.44 19.35
CA VAL A 54 6.98 -20.05 19.37
C VAL A 54 7.38 -19.60 17.97
N ALA A 55 8.13 -20.40 17.22
CA ALA A 55 8.52 -20.08 15.84
C ALA A 55 7.31 -19.92 14.92
N PHE A 56 6.30 -20.79 15.05
CA PHE A 56 5.05 -20.65 14.30
C PHE A 56 4.32 -19.35 14.62
N LEU A 57 4.16 -19.02 15.91
CA LEU A 57 3.47 -17.79 16.33
C LEU A 57 4.21 -16.54 15.84
N LEU A 58 5.54 -16.52 15.93
CA LEU A 58 6.35 -15.42 15.41
C LEU A 58 6.22 -15.29 13.90
N GLY A 59 6.27 -16.40 13.15
CA GLY A 59 6.07 -16.39 11.70
C GLY A 59 4.69 -15.88 11.30
N ALA A 60 3.63 -16.38 11.94
CA ALA A 60 2.25 -15.96 11.66
C ALA A 60 2.04 -14.47 11.99
N LEU A 61 2.53 -14.00 13.14
CA LEU A 61 2.46 -12.60 13.52
C LEU A 61 3.25 -11.71 12.55
N ALA A 62 4.43 -12.16 12.12
CA ALA A 62 5.24 -11.44 11.15
C ALA A 62 4.54 -11.35 9.78
N VAL A 63 3.87 -12.40 9.30
CA VAL A 63 3.06 -12.33 8.07
C VAL A 63 2.02 -11.20 8.17
N VAL A 64 1.25 -11.16 9.25
CA VAL A 64 0.21 -10.14 9.45
C VAL A 64 0.80 -8.74 9.52
N ALA A 65 1.83 -8.56 10.37
CA ALA A 65 2.48 -7.26 10.55
C ALA A 65 3.13 -6.75 9.26
N MET A 66 3.85 -7.62 8.54
CA MET A 66 4.50 -7.27 7.28
C MET A 66 3.48 -7.01 6.17
N THR A 67 2.38 -7.77 6.10
CA THR A 67 1.32 -7.50 5.13
C THR A 67 0.77 -6.09 5.30
N TRP A 68 0.46 -5.71 6.54
CA TRP A 68 -0.09 -4.38 6.82
C TRP A 68 0.91 -3.25 6.55
N SER A 69 2.15 -3.40 7.02
CA SER A 69 3.19 -2.37 6.85
C SER A 69 3.68 -2.24 5.41
N LEU A 70 3.99 -3.35 4.76
CA LEU A 70 4.60 -3.31 3.43
C LEU A 70 3.59 -2.96 2.34
N SER A 71 2.32 -3.38 2.47
CA SER A 71 1.28 -2.94 1.54
C SER A 71 1.12 -1.42 1.54
N GLY A 72 1.13 -0.77 2.70
CA GLY A 72 1.05 0.69 2.81
C GLY A 72 2.28 1.41 2.23
N ILE A 73 3.48 0.88 2.47
CA ILE A 73 4.72 1.45 1.91
C ILE A 73 4.75 1.32 0.38
N TRP A 74 4.35 0.17 -0.15
CA TRP A 74 4.29 -0.06 -1.59
C TRP A 74 3.29 0.85 -2.27
N ASP A 75 2.05 0.90 -1.77
CA ASP A 75 0.99 1.73 -2.29
C ASP A 75 1.41 3.21 -2.35
N SER A 76 2.10 3.69 -1.32
CA SER A 76 2.64 5.05 -1.27
C SER A 76 3.76 5.27 -2.31
N ARG A 77 4.66 4.30 -2.49
CA ARG A 77 5.74 4.37 -3.50
C ARG A 77 5.22 4.33 -4.92
N GLN A 78 4.34 3.38 -5.24
CA GLN A 78 3.79 3.26 -6.59
C GLN A 78 3.00 4.50 -7.01
N ARG A 79 2.28 5.14 -6.07
CA ARG A 79 1.62 6.44 -6.34
C ARG A 79 2.63 7.53 -6.64
N ALA A 80 3.71 7.61 -5.87
CA ALA A 80 4.76 8.58 -6.11
C ALA A 80 5.43 8.36 -7.48
N ASP A 81 5.80 7.11 -7.78
CA ASP A 81 6.46 6.74 -9.04
C ASP A 81 5.54 7.00 -10.25
N ALA A 82 4.24 6.76 -10.11
CA ALA A 82 3.25 7.08 -11.15
C ALA A 82 3.18 8.59 -11.44
N LEU A 83 3.13 9.44 -10.42
CA LEU A 83 3.15 10.90 -10.59
C LEU A 83 4.49 11.40 -11.15
N ILE A 84 5.61 10.82 -10.71
CA ILE A 84 6.93 11.15 -11.24
C ILE A 84 7.05 10.78 -12.72
N SER A 85 6.45 9.67 -13.15
CA SER A 85 6.49 9.22 -14.54
C SER A 85 5.82 10.19 -15.53
N ILE A 86 4.89 11.02 -15.06
CA ILE A 86 4.15 12.03 -15.86
C ILE A 86 4.67 13.46 -15.62
N GLY A 87 5.79 13.61 -14.90
CA GLY A 87 6.51 14.88 -14.76
C GLY A 87 6.27 15.64 -13.45
N TYR A 88 5.61 15.05 -12.45
CA TYR A 88 5.50 15.67 -11.12
C TYR A 88 6.69 15.32 -10.24
N GLU A 89 7.25 16.32 -9.59
CA GLU A 89 8.36 16.21 -8.67
C GLU A 89 7.87 16.18 -7.21
N THR A 90 8.52 15.36 -6.38
CA THR A 90 8.27 15.27 -4.93
C THR A 90 6.79 15.13 -4.52
N PRO A 91 6.02 14.20 -5.12
CA PRO A 91 4.62 14.03 -4.77
C PRO A 91 4.45 13.61 -3.31
N THR A 92 3.52 14.28 -2.63
CA THR A 92 3.11 13.94 -1.27
C THR A 92 1.60 13.78 -1.21
N PHE A 93 1.14 12.84 -0.38
CA PHE A 93 -0.25 12.43 -0.31
C PHE A 93 -0.81 12.77 1.06
N SER A 94 -1.96 13.42 1.12
CA SER A 94 -2.68 13.55 2.38
C SER A 94 -3.52 12.29 2.60
N GLY A 95 -3.32 11.63 3.74
CA GLY A 95 -4.00 10.38 4.02
C GLY A 95 -5.52 10.59 4.19
N SER A 96 -6.30 10.29 3.15
CA SER A 96 -7.75 10.14 3.28
C SER A 96 -8.09 8.66 3.51
N LEU A 97 -8.23 8.29 4.79
CA LEU A 97 -8.72 6.97 5.23
C LEU A 97 -10.25 6.79 5.09
N ASN A 98 -10.91 7.60 4.26
CA ASN A 98 -12.37 7.55 4.14
C ASN A 98 -12.77 6.53 3.09
N LEU A 99 -13.37 5.40 3.49
CA LEU A 99 -14.12 4.56 2.56
C LEU A 99 -15.41 5.29 2.17
N ALA A 100 -15.44 5.93 1.01
CA ALA A 100 -16.67 6.45 0.43
C ALA A 100 -17.43 5.32 -0.27
N GLY A 101 -18.38 4.70 0.43
CA GLY A 101 -19.46 3.92 -0.19
C GLY A 101 -19.02 2.82 -1.15
N ASN A 102 -18.21 1.86 -0.68
CA ASN A 102 -17.78 0.67 -1.45
C ASN A 102 -16.89 0.96 -2.67
N ARG A 103 -16.34 2.18 -2.80
CA ARG A 103 -15.30 2.52 -3.79
C ARG A 103 -14.09 3.08 -3.06
N LEU A 104 -12.90 2.89 -3.64
CA LEU A 104 -11.68 3.56 -3.18
C LEU A 104 -11.96 5.07 -3.19
N ALA A 105 -11.64 5.76 -2.10
CA ALA A 105 -11.84 7.20 -2.07
C ALA A 105 -10.81 7.91 -2.94
N PRO A 106 -11.17 9.10 -3.45
CA PRO A 106 -10.19 9.97 -4.06
C PRO A 106 -9.09 10.35 -3.06
N ILE A 107 -7.85 10.40 -3.55
CA ILE A 107 -6.65 10.63 -2.74
C ILE A 107 -6.06 11.97 -3.14
N ALA A 108 -6.07 12.93 -2.22
CA ALA A 108 -5.48 14.23 -2.48
C ALA A 108 -3.96 14.13 -2.47
N TRP A 109 -3.34 14.83 -3.42
CA TRP A 109 -1.90 14.90 -3.58
C TRP A 109 -1.46 16.35 -3.82
N GLN A 110 -0.20 16.61 -3.53
CA GLN A 110 0.48 17.85 -3.87
C GLN A 110 1.87 17.49 -4.39
N ALA A 111 2.32 18.16 -5.43
CA ALA A 111 3.62 17.94 -6.04
C ALA A 111 4.16 19.26 -6.61
N VAL A 112 5.34 19.21 -7.21
CA VAL A 112 5.90 20.33 -7.98
C VAL A 112 5.88 19.95 -9.46
N ARG A 113 5.43 20.84 -10.35
CA ARG A 113 5.51 20.66 -11.81
C ARG A 113 6.08 21.93 -12.40
N ASP A 114 7.14 21.82 -13.19
CA ASP A 114 7.79 22.97 -13.82
C ASP A 114 8.19 24.10 -12.85
N GLY A 115 8.51 23.73 -11.59
CA GLY A 115 8.89 24.67 -10.52
C GLY A 115 7.71 25.25 -9.72
N GLU A 116 6.47 24.96 -10.08
CA GLU A 116 5.26 25.42 -9.39
C GLU A 116 4.64 24.32 -8.54
N ARG A 117 4.08 24.69 -7.38
CA ARG A 117 3.41 23.72 -6.51
C ARG A 117 2.00 23.49 -7.02
N VAL A 118 1.73 22.27 -7.47
CA VAL A 118 0.42 21.84 -7.97
C VAL A 118 -0.25 20.94 -6.93
N ARG A 119 -1.58 21.05 -6.83
CA ARG A 119 -2.42 20.18 -6.01
C ARG A 119 -3.39 19.44 -6.90
N GLY A 120 -3.79 18.25 -6.47
CA GLY A 120 -4.74 17.46 -7.23
C GLY A 120 -5.35 16.32 -6.43
N VAL A 121 -6.10 15.50 -7.15
CA VAL A 121 -6.76 14.31 -6.62
C VAL A 121 -6.53 13.14 -7.57
N LEU A 122 -6.15 12.01 -7.00
CA LEU A 122 -6.13 10.72 -7.67
C LEU A 122 -7.51 10.07 -7.53
N ARG A 123 -8.20 9.84 -8.64
CA ARG A 123 -9.52 9.20 -8.65
C ARG A 123 -9.41 7.77 -9.22
N PRO A 124 -9.93 6.76 -8.52
CA PRO A 124 -9.85 5.39 -8.99
C PRO A 124 -10.85 5.16 -10.14
N LEU A 125 -10.34 4.66 -11.26
CA LEU A 125 -11.14 4.27 -12.44
C LEU A 125 -11.41 2.74 -12.49
N GLY A 126 -10.77 1.97 -11.61
CA GLY A 126 -10.85 0.50 -11.56
C GLY A 126 -9.69 -0.19 -12.29
N ASP A 127 -9.46 -1.47 -11.95
CA ASP A 127 -8.40 -2.32 -12.52
C ASP A 127 -7.01 -1.65 -12.52
N ASP A 128 -6.59 -1.14 -11.36
CA ASP A 128 -5.30 -0.47 -11.14
C ASP A 128 -5.09 0.86 -11.88
N ARG A 129 -6.15 1.40 -12.50
CA ARG A 129 -6.11 2.69 -13.21
C ARG A 129 -6.60 3.83 -12.33
N TRP A 130 -5.90 4.95 -12.42
CA TRP A 130 -6.16 6.15 -11.65
C TRP A 130 -6.11 7.38 -12.55
N GLU A 131 -7.12 8.22 -12.44
CA GLU A 131 -7.19 9.53 -13.06
C GLU A 131 -6.46 10.54 -12.16
N VAL A 132 -5.50 11.27 -12.74
CA VAL A 132 -4.77 12.35 -12.10
C VAL A 132 -5.45 13.65 -12.48
N ALA A 133 -6.23 14.21 -11.54
CA ALA A 133 -6.94 15.47 -11.71
C ALA A 133 -6.24 16.59 -10.92
N GLU A 134 -5.70 17.60 -11.59
CA GLU A 134 -5.22 18.83 -10.95
C GLU A 134 -6.40 19.67 -10.43
N ILE A 135 -6.25 20.34 -9.28
CA ILE A 135 -7.23 21.30 -8.75
C ILE A 135 -6.72 22.70 -9.08
N GLU A 136 -7.47 23.47 -9.86
CA GLU A 136 -7.27 24.91 -10.00
C GLU A 136 -7.69 25.59 -8.68
N GLU A 137 -6.76 26.26 -7.99
CA GLU A 137 -7.13 27.23 -6.95
C GLU A 137 -7.71 28.43 -7.70
N ASP A 138 -9.05 28.50 -7.80
CA ASP A 138 -9.72 29.74 -8.20
C ASP A 138 -9.27 30.84 -7.22
N GLU A 139 -8.45 31.79 -7.70
CA GLU A 139 -8.07 33.01 -6.99
C GLU A 139 -9.35 33.83 -6.71
N ASP A 140 -9.81 33.84 -5.45
CA ASP A 140 -10.73 34.86 -4.91
C ASP A 140 -9.96 36.10 -4.42
#